data_AF-A0A522LTH9-F1
#
_entry.id   AF-A0A522LTH9-F1
#
_cell.length_a   1.000
_cell.length_b   1.000
_cell.length_c   1.000
_cell.angle_alpha   90.00
_cell.angle_beta   90.00
_cell.angle_gamma   90.00
#
_symmetry.space_group_name_H-M   'P 1'
#
loop_
_entity.id
_entity.type
_entity.pdbx_description
1 polymer ?
#
loop_
_entity_poly.entity_id
_entity_poly.type
_entity_poly.pdbx_seq_one_letter_code
_entity_poly.pdbx_strand_id
1 'polypeptide(L)'
;IYVKPILQLLKDFPGQVNGISHITGGAFYDKISRILPNNINARIDKNSWRVPELFRLIQRKGNVEDKEMYHTLNMGIGLVLFVNQEAASAVIKKLAELKLKSWLIGSAVKGNKEVEIV
;
A
#
# COMPACT_ATOMS: atom_id res chain seq x y z
N ILE A 1 -13.38 -6.66 1.27
CA ILE A 1 -14.04 -5.57 0.52
C ILE A 1 -13.91 -4.28 1.32
N TYR A 2 -13.42 -3.20 0.71
CA TYR A 2 -12.99 -1.98 1.43
C TYR A 2 -14.00 -0.82 1.42
N VAL A 3 -15.09 -0.91 0.66
CA VAL A 3 -15.98 0.24 0.37
C VAL A 3 -16.53 0.92 1.63
N LYS A 4 -17.27 0.18 2.48
CA LYS A 4 -17.90 0.78 3.67
C LYS A 4 -16.87 1.36 4.66
N PRO A 5 -15.81 0.63 5.05
CA PRO A 5 -14.78 1.19 5.94
C PRO A 5 -14.08 2.42 5.38
N ILE A 6 -13.72 2.42 4.10
CA ILE A 6 -13.01 3.55 3.49
C ILE A 6 -13.92 4.77 3.37
N LEU A 7 -15.20 4.60 3.01
CA LEU A 7 -16.15 5.72 3.01
C LEU A 7 -16.34 6.32 4.41
N GLN A 8 -16.36 5.48 5.46
CA GLN A 8 -16.41 5.98 6.84
C GLN A 8 -15.11 6.72 7.20
N LEU A 9 -13.95 6.15 6.86
CA LEU A 9 -12.64 6.75 7.13
C LEU A 9 -12.53 8.16 6.49
N LEU A 10 -12.97 8.31 5.24
CA LEU A 10 -12.92 9.60 4.54
C LEU A 10 -13.81 10.67 5.18
N LYS A 11 -14.92 10.28 5.82
CA LYS A 11 -15.78 11.18 6.58
C LYS A 11 -15.15 11.59 7.91
N ASP A 12 -14.51 10.64 8.59
CA ASP A 12 -13.89 10.86 9.89
C ASP A 12 -12.58 11.68 9.79
N PHE A 13 -11.89 11.61 8.64
CA PHE A 13 -10.61 12.27 8.37
C PHE A 13 -10.66 13.13 7.10
N PRO A 14 -11.50 14.17 7.04
CA PRO A 14 -11.63 15.01 5.85
C PRO A 14 -10.30 15.67 5.49
N GLY A 15 -9.89 15.52 4.22
CA GLY A 15 -8.66 16.11 3.70
C GLY A 15 -7.35 15.45 4.15
N GLN A 16 -7.40 14.33 4.89
CA GLN A 16 -6.18 13.66 5.35
C GLN A 16 -5.71 12.53 4.44
N VAL A 17 -6.60 11.98 3.62
CA VAL A 17 -6.28 10.94 2.62
C VAL A 17 -6.09 11.61 1.26
N ASN A 18 -4.85 11.62 0.79
CA ASN A 18 -4.43 12.28 -0.44
C ASN A 18 -4.55 11.39 -1.68
N GLY A 19 -4.62 10.07 -1.48
CA GLY A 19 -4.70 9.12 -2.58
C GLY A 19 -5.02 7.71 -2.10
N ILE A 20 -5.67 6.93 -2.96
CA ILE A 20 -6.07 5.55 -2.71
C ILE A 20 -5.71 4.71 -3.92
N SER A 21 -4.90 3.66 -3.71
CA SER A 21 -4.51 2.72 -4.78
C SER A 21 -4.99 1.31 -4.44
N HIS A 22 -5.78 0.72 -5.35
CA HIS A 22 -6.24 -0.66 -5.25
C HIS A 22 -5.25 -1.61 -5.91
N ILE A 23 -4.60 -2.44 -5.09
CA ILE A 23 -3.50 -3.31 -5.51
C ILE A 23 -4.09 -4.58 -6.14
N THR A 24 -3.96 -4.67 -7.45
CA THR A 24 -4.53 -5.72 -8.33
C THR A 24 -3.42 -6.22 -9.28
N GLY A 25 -3.70 -6.58 -10.53
CA GLY A 25 -2.64 -6.94 -11.50
C GLY A 25 -1.71 -5.76 -11.81
N GLY A 26 -0.40 -5.99 -11.96
CA GLY A 26 0.64 -4.94 -11.95
C GLY A 26 1.00 -4.44 -10.53
N ALA A 27 0.20 -4.88 -9.53
CA ALA A 27 0.39 -4.74 -8.10
C ALA A 27 1.01 -3.41 -7.65
N PHE A 28 2.19 -3.41 -7.04
CA PHE A 28 2.74 -2.22 -6.43
C PHE A 28 3.23 -1.22 -7.46
N TYR A 29 4.09 -1.66 -8.39
CA TYR A 29 4.75 -0.77 -9.34
C TYR A 29 3.75 -0.07 -10.26
N ASP A 30 2.76 -0.78 -10.81
CA ASP A 30 1.79 -0.18 -11.73
C ASP A 30 0.69 0.58 -11.01
N LYS A 31 0.15 0.06 -9.90
CA LYS A 31 -1.04 0.67 -9.29
C LYS A 31 -0.68 1.88 -8.47
N ILE A 32 0.47 1.88 -7.80
CA ILE A 32 0.89 3.02 -7.00
C ILE A 32 1.33 4.16 -7.93
N SER A 33 2.19 3.89 -8.93
CA SER A 33 2.70 4.92 -9.85
C SER A 33 1.60 5.70 -10.60
N ARG A 34 0.47 5.07 -10.92
CA ARG A 34 -0.69 5.72 -11.57
C ARG A 34 -1.26 6.90 -10.81
N ILE A 35 -1.18 6.88 -9.48
CA ILE A 35 -1.73 7.95 -8.63
C ILE A 35 -0.65 8.91 -8.10
N LEU A 36 0.62 8.66 -8.39
CA LEU A 36 1.71 9.52 -7.94
C LEU A 36 1.80 10.80 -8.78
N PRO A 37 2.02 11.97 -8.15
CA PRO A 37 2.48 13.17 -8.82
C PRO A 37 3.85 12.95 -9.49
N ASN A 38 4.17 13.75 -10.51
CA ASN A 38 5.42 13.60 -11.28
C ASN A 38 6.69 13.82 -10.43
N ASN A 39 6.60 14.54 -9.33
CA ASN A 39 7.72 14.93 -8.47
C ASN A 39 7.81 14.11 -7.16
N ILE A 40 7.11 12.97 -7.07
CA ILE A 40 7.01 12.17 -5.86
C ILE A 40 7.29 10.69 -6.18
N ASN A 41 8.20 10.07 -5.43
CA ASN A 41 8.38 8.61 -5.37
C ASN A 41 7.60 8.03 -4.19
N ALA A 42 7.15 6.78 -4.32
CA ALA A 42 6.66 5.98 -3.22
C ALA A 42 7.74 4.99 -2.78
N ARG A 43 8.25 5.15 -1.55
CA ARG A 43 9.20 4.20 -0.95
C ARG A 43 8.46 3.29 0.02
N ILE A 44 8.39 2.00 -0.30
CA ILE A 44 7.64 0.98 0.42
C ILE A 44 8.61 0.04 1.13
N ASP A 45 8.52 -0.08 2.45
CA ASP A 45 9.28 -1.05 3.24
C ASP A 45 8.54 -2.39 3.27
N LYS A 46 9.08 -3.38 2.56
CA LYS A 46 8.46 -4.71 2.44
C LYS A 46 8.50 -5.54 3.72
N ASN A 47 9.26 -5.11 4.72
CA ASN A 47 9.38 -5.79 6.01
C ASN A 47 8.38 -5.24 7.05
N SER A 48 7.64 -4.18 6.71
CA SER A 48 6.66 -3.54 7.60
C SER A 48 5.36 -4.33 7.79
N TRP A 49 5.12 -5.38 6.98
CA TRP A 49 4.04 -6.34 7.18
C TRP A 49 4.51 -7.77 6.96
N ARG A 50 3.72 -8.72 7.48
CA ARG A 50 3.94 -10.14 7.22
C ARG A 50 3.30 -10.52 5.89
N VAL A 51 4.13 -10.78 4.88
CA VAL A 51 3.69 -11.37 3.60
C VAL A 51 3.05 -12.75 3.86
N PRO A 52 1.85 -13.02 3.32
CA PRO A 52 1.22 -14.34 3.40
C PRO A 52 2.12 -15.47 2.91
N GLU A 53 2.15 -16.58 3.65
CA GLU A 53 3.05 -17.70 3.38
C GLU A 53 2.85 -18.31 2.00
N LEU A 54 1.62 -18.32 1.50
CA LEU A 54 1.30 -18.80 0.15
C LEU A 54 2.12 -18.08 -0.93
N PHE A 55 2.30 -16.75 -0.83
CA PHE A 55 3.11 -16.01 -1.80
C PHE A 55 4.59 -16.35 -1.68
N ARG A 56 5.09 -16.57 -0.47
CA ARG A 56 6.47 -17.05 -0.26
C ARG A 56 6.67 -18.45 -0.81
N LEU A 57 5.66 -19.32 -0.70
CA LEU A 57 5.68 -20.65 -1.31
C LEU A 57 5.73 -20.57 -2.83
N ILE A 58 4.87 -19.74 -3.44
CA ILE A 58 4.85 -19.49 -4.89
C ILE A 58 6.23 -18.98 -5.36
N GLN A 59 6.78 -17.98 -4.68
CA GLN A 59 8.10 -17.41 -4.98
C GLN A 59 9.19 -18.49 -5.02
N ARG A 60 9.27 -19.31 -3.95
CA ARG A 60 10.27 -20.37 -3.83
C ARG A 60 10.08 -21.47 -4.87
N LYS A 61 8.84 -21.92 -5.09
CA LYS A 61 8.54 -23.03 -6.02
C LYS A 61 8.71 -22.63 -7.47
N GLY A 62 8.42 -21.38 -7.81
CA GLY A 62 8.58 -20.84 -9.16
C GLY A 62 9.96 -20.23 -9.44
N ASN A 63 10.86 -20.17 -8.44
CA ASN A 63 12.14 -19.45 -8.53
C ASN A 63 11.98 -18.01 -9.05
N VAL A 64 10.98 -17.29 -8.53
CA VAL A 64 10.58 -15.96 -9.00
C VAL A 64 11.35 -14.89 -8.23
N GLU A 65 11.91 -13.92 -8.95
CA GLU A 65 12.58 -12.77 -8.35
C GLU A 65 11.61 -11.92 -7.51
N ASP A 66 12.12 -11.31 -6.44
CA ASP A 66 11.30 -10.48 -5.55
C ASP A 66 10.63 -9.32 -6.31
N LYS A 67 11.34 -8.68 -7.23
CA LYS A 67 10.77 -7.62 -8.07
C LYS A 67 9.55 -8.10 -8.85
N GLU A 68 9.62 -9.29 -9.44
CA GLU A 68 8.52 -9.85 -10.21
C GLU A 68 7.33 -10.25 -9.31
N MET A 69 7.60 -10.72 -8.09
CA MET A 69 6.55 -10.97 -7.09
C MET A 69 5.73 -9.71 -6.78
N TYR A 70 6.38 -8.57 -6.56
CA TYR A 70 5.74 -7.29 -6.26
C TYR A 70 5.13 -6.59 -7.50
N HIS A 71 5.52 -7.02 -8.70
CA HIS A 71 4.93 -6.59 -9.96
C HIS A 71 3.65 -7.38 -10.28
N THR A 72 3.63 -8.68 -10.00
CA THR A 72 2.51 -9.55 -10.37
C THR A 72 1.48 -9.72 -9.25
N LEU A 73 1.92 -9.81 -7.98
CA LEU A 73 1.06 -10.15 -6.84
C LEU A 73 0.98 -9.00 -5.83
N ASN A 74 -0.14 -8.94 -5.11
CA ASN A 74 -0.39 -7.92 -4.09
C ASN A 74 0.42 -8.12 -2.79
N MET A 75 1.14 -9.23 -2.66
CA MET A 75 2.03 -9.56 -1.54
C MET A 75 1.39 -9.39 -0.14
N GLY A 76 0.06 -9.44 -0.04
CA GLY A 76 -0.70 -9.30 1.21
C GLY A 76 -1.33 -7.92 1.44
N ILE A 77 -1.08 -6.94 0.57
CA ILE A 77 -1.66 -5.59 0.65
C ILE A 77 -2.66 -5.40 -0.48
N GLY A 78 -3.96 -5.35 -0.16
CA GLY A 78 -5.00 -5.13 -1.16
C GLY A 78 -5.27 -3.65 -1.48
N LEU A 79 -4.97 -2.74 -0.55
CA LEU A 79 -5.26 -1.31 -0.70
C LEU A 79 -4.14 -0.50 -0.03
N VAL A 80 -3.69 0.56 -0.70
CA VAL A 80 -2.72 1.53 -0.18
C VAL A 80 -3.38 2.89 -0.08
N LEU A 81 -3.22 3.55 1.07
CA LEU A 81 -3.68 4.91 1.33
C LEU A 81 -2.47 5.82 1.49
N PHE A 82 -2.46 6.93 0.77
CA PHE A 82 -1.53 8.04 1.01
C PHE A 82 -2.19 8.99 1.99
N VAL A 83 -1.58 9.18 3.16
CA VAL A 83 -2.16 9.93 4.28
C VAL A 83 -1.14 10.95 4.78
N ASN A 84 -1.60 12.10 5.24
CA ASN A 84 -0.74 13.07 5.94
C ASN A 84 -0.04 12.40 7.13
N GLN A 85 1.23 12.73 7.33
CA GLN A 85 2.07 12.08 8.32
C GLN A 85 1.50 12.18 9.74
N GLU A 86 0.93 13.33 10.07
CA GLU A 86 0.35 13.65 11.38
C GLU A 86 -0.93 12.83 11.65
N ALA A 87 -1.65 12.45 10.60
CA ALA A 87 -2.90 11.68 10.69
C ALA A 87 -2.67 10.16 10.62
N ALA A 88 -1.49 9.70 10.20
CA ALA A 88 -1.22 8.30 9.90
C ALA A 88 -1.57 7.35 11.06
N SER A 89 -1.13 7.66 12.28
CA SER A 89 -1.40 6.83 13.47
C SER A 89 -2.89 6.79 13.81
N ALA A 90 -3.60 7.92 13.70
CA ALA A 90 -5.04 8.00 13.97
C ALA A 90 -5.85 7.24 12.91
N VAL A 91 -5.46 7.32 11.65
CA VAL A 91 -6.06 6.56 10.54
C VAL A 91 -5.88 5.06 10.74
N ILE A 92 -4.68 4.59 11.10
CA ILE A 92 -4.43 3.17 11.39
C ILE A 92 -5.33 2.69 12.54
N LYS A 93 -5.44 3.48 13.61
CA LYS A 93 -6.32 3.16 14.75
C LYS A 93 -7.79 3.07 14.31
N LYS A 94 -8.27 4.03 13.52
CA LYS A 94 -9.64 4.00 12.98
C LYS A 94 -9.89 2.78 12.10
N LEU A 95 -8.94 2.43 11.23
CA LEU A 95 -9.06 1.25 10.38
C LEU A 95 -9.15 -0.03 11.22
N ALA A 96 -8.42 -0.12 12.33
CA ALA A 96 -8.53 -1.23 13.27
C ALA A 96 -9.93 -1.33 13.92
N GLU A 97 -10.53 -0.20 14.33
CA GLU A 97 -11.91 -0.14 14.82
C GLU A 97 -12.93 -0.61 13.76
N LEU A 98 -12.66 -0.30 12.50
CA LEU A 98 -13.42 -0.75 11.34
C LEU A 98 -13.08 -2.19 10.89
N LYS A 99 -12.34 -2.94 11.73
CA LYS A 99 -11.94 -4.34 11.51
C LYS A 99 -11.04 -4.54 10.28
N LEU A 100 -10.28 -3.51 9.88
CA LEU A 100 -9.28 -3.57 8.83
C LEU A 100 -7.87 -3.48 9.42
N LYS A 101 -7.15 -4.60 9.40
CA LYS A 101 -5.74 -4.63 9.77
C LYS A 101 -4.93 -3.82 8.76
N SER A 102 -4.13 -2.89 9.28
CA SER A 102 -3.40 -1.90 8.49
C SER A 102 -2.01 -1.68 9.09
N TRP A 103 -1.07 -1.25 8.25
CA TRP A 103 0.32 -1.01 8.61
C TRP A 103 0.79 0.32 8.03
N LEU A 104 1.74 0.96 8.70
CA LEU A 104 2.54 2.02 8.06
C LEU A 104 3.57 1.33 7.18
N ILE A 105 3.37 1.38 5.85
CA ILE A 105 4.18 0.58 4.91
C ILE A 105 5.30 1.35 4.21
N GLY A 106 5.42 2.66 4.44
CA GLY A 106 6.37 3.46 3.68
C GLY A 106 6.10 4.95 3.77
N SER A 107 6.67 5.69 2.82
CA SER A 107 6.57 7.14 2.74
C SER A 107 6.55 7.63 1.28
N ALA A 108 5.91 8.78 1.07
CA ALA A 108 6.05 9.55 -0.16
C ALA A 108 7.26 10.48 -0.01
N VAL A 109 8.19 10.44 -0.97
CA VAL A 109 9.42 11.24 -0.95
C VAL A 109 9.55 12.01 -2.26
N LYS A 110 10.33 13.09 -2.26
CA LYS A 110 10.62 13.82 -3.51
C LYS A 110 11.35 12.90 -4.49
N GLY A 111 10.91 12.86 -5.74
CA GLY A 111 11.47 11.97 -6.76
C GLY A 111 10.86 12.21 -8.14
N ASN A 112 10.88 11.19 -8.99
CA ASN A 112 10.49 11.25 -10.40
C ASN A 112 9.37 10.25 -10.75
N LYS A 113 8.38 10.07 -9.85
CA LYS A 113 7.22 9.19 -10.05
C LYS A 113 7.55 7.69 -10.08
N GLU A 114 8.49 7.27 -9.25
CA GLU A 114 8.92 5.88 -9.14
C GLU A 114 8.35 5.21 -7.89
N VAL A 115 8.28 3.87 -7.93
CA VAL A 115 7.90 3.03 -6.79
C VAL A 115 9.12 2.19 -6.43
N GLU A 116 9.62 2.37 -5.22
CA GLU A 116 10.78 1.66 -4.70
C GLU A 116 10.33 0.71 -3.59
N ILE A 117 10.56 -0.59 -3.77
CA ILE A 117 10.34 -1.58 -2.73
C ILE A 117 11.68 -1.85 -2.05
N VAL A 118 11.81 -1.43 -0.79
CA VAL A 118 13.01 -1.61 0.06
C VAL A 118 12.81 -2.73 1.07
#